data_AF-A0A8D9E673-F1
#
_entry.id   AF-A0A8D9E673-F1
#
_cell.length_a   1.000
_cell.length_b   1.000
_cell.length_c   1.000
_cell.angle_alpha   90.00
_cell.angle_beta   90.00
_cell.angle_gamma   90.00
#
_symmetry.space_group_name_H-M   'P 1'
#
loop_
_entity.id
_entity.type
_entity.pdbx_description
1 polymer ?
#
loop_
_entity_poly.entity_id
_entity_poly.type
_entity_poly.pdbx_seq_one_letter_code
_entity_poly.pdbx_strand_id
1 'polypeptide(L)'
;KISKKLKINLSCSHVGRFSDGEINIQVNENVRGDDVFIIQSICSPSNDNLMELLIMVDALRRASAGRITAVIPYFGYARQDRKIYSSRVPITAKLIANFLTNVGVNRILTVDLHSEQIQGFF
;
A
#
# COMPACT_ATOMS: atom_id res chain seq x y z
N LYS A 1 -14.93 -8.19 4.70
CA LYS A 1 -14.85 -9.59 5.19
C LYS A 1 -13.90 -9.73 6.38
N ILE A 2 -12.67 -9.21 6.26
CA ILE A 2 -11.67 -9.20 7.35
C ILE A 2 -12.22 -8.46 8.59
N SER A 3 -12.72 -7.23 8.41
CA SER A 3 -13.35 -6.43 9.48
C SER A 3 -14.43 -7.20 10.27
N LYS A 4 -15.36 -7.86 9.55
CA LYS A 4 -16.40 -8.70 10.15
C LYS A 4 -15.86 -9.86 10.99
N LYS A 5 -14.77 -10.51 10.56
CA LYS A 5 -14.13 -11.59 11.33
C LYS A 5 -13.45 -11.07 12.60
N LEU A 6 -12.90 -9.86 12.55
CA LEU A 6 -12.29 -9.19 13.70
C LEU A 6 -13.31 -8.49 14.60
N LYS A 7 -14.58 -8.40 14.20
CA LYS A 7 -15.64 -7.65 14.88
C LYS A 7 -15.28 -6.16 15.08
N ILE A 8 -14.55 -5.60 14.12
CA ILE A 8 -14.16 -4.19 14.07
C ILE A 8 -14.80 -3.56 12.84
N ASN A 9 -15.27 -2.32 12.94
CA ASN A 9 -15.81 -1.57 11.81
C ASN A 9 -14.69 -0.97 10.96
N LEU A 10 -14.96 -0.76 9.67
CA LEU A 10 -14.03 0.00 8.83
C LEU A 10 -14.09 1.47 9.23
N SER A 11 -12.95 2.15 9.22
CA SER A 11 -12.87 3.57 9.51
C SER A 11 -13.67 4.39 8.49
N CYS A 12 -14.31 5.45 8.95
CA CYS A 12 -14.93 6.42 8.05
C CYS A 12 -13.84 7.18 7.29
N SER A 13 -13.66 6.86 6.02
CA SER A 13 -12.72 7.55 5.13
C SER A 13 -13.34 7.68 3.74
N HIS A 14 -13.16 8.85 3.14
CA HIS A 14 -13.51 9.06 1.74
C HIS A 14 -12.33 8.64 0.86
N VAL A 15 -12.59 7.78 -0.12
CA VAL A 15 -11.66 7.40 -1.17
C VAL A 15 -12.41 7.54 -2.48
N GLY A 16 -12.01 8.50 -3.30
CA GLY A 16 -12.70 8.85 -4.52
C GLY A 16 -11.76 9.48 -5.54
N ARG A 17 -12.33 10.16 -6.54
CA ARG A 17 -11.57 10.85 -7.59
C ARG A 17 -12.16 12.22 -7.88
N PHE A 18 -11.29 13.14 -8.28
CA PHE A 18 -11.68 14.40 -8.90
C PHE A 18 -12.14 14.16 -10.35
N SER A 19 -12.71 15.19 -10.98
CA SER A 19 -13.27 15.12 -12.34
C SER A 19 -12.23 14.81 -13.43
N ASP A 20 -10.96 15.12 -13.17
CA ASP A 20 -9.82 14.84 -14.04
C ASP A 20 -9.19 13.44 -13.79
N GLY A 21 -9.68 12.71 -12.79
CA GLY A 21 -9.22 11.37 -12.45
C GLY A 21 -8.15 11.30 -11.36
N GLU A 22 -7.72 12.42 -10.80
CA GLU A 22 -6.81 12.42 -9.64
C GLU A 22 -7.50 11.81 -8.41
N ILE A 23 -6.73 11.05 -7.62
CA ILE A 23 -7.24 10.38 -6.42
C ILE A 23 -7.44 11.41 -5.30
N ASN A 24 -8.63 11.40 -4.71
CA ASN A 24 -8.99 12.23 -3.57
C ASN A 24 -9.25 11.36 -2.35
N ILE A 25 -8.50 11.57 -1.27
CA ILE A 25 -8.61 10.82 -0.02
C ILE A 25 -8.77 11.77 1.16
N GLN A 26 -9.71 11.46 2.04
CA GLN A 26 -9.93 12.16 3.30
C GLN A 26 -10.20 11.16 4.43
N VAL A 27 -9.42 11.23 5.50
CA VAL A 27 -9.64 10.46 6.74
C VAL A 27 -10.55 11.28 7.65
N ASN A 28 -11.76 10.77 7.94
CA ASN A 28 -12.80 11.52 8.67
C ASN A 28 -12.86 11.16 10.17
N GLU A 29 -11.86 10.44 10.68
CA GLU A 29 -11.77 9.99 12.07
C GLU A 29 -10.40 10.36 12.64
N ASN A 30 -10.34 10.53 13.97
CA ASN A 30 -9.08 10.75 14.65
C ASN A 30 -8.31 9.42 14.73
N VAL A 31 -7.11 9.39 14.16
CA VAL A 31 -6.22 8.22 14.11
C VAL A 31 -4.90 8.44 14.87
N ARG A 32 -4.80 9.53 15.66
CA ARG A 32 -3.55 9.93 16.30
C ARG A 32 -3.11 8.87 17.32
N GLY A 33 -1.91 8.32 17.11
CA GLY A 33 -1.32 7.30 17.97
C GLY A 33 -1.84 5.88 17.72
N ASP A 34 -2.81 5.70 16.82
CA ASP A 34 -3.42 4.40 16.57
C ASP A 34 -2.52 3.48 15.73
N ASP A 35 -2.76 2.17 15.87
CA ASP A 35 -2.21 1.13 15.00
C ASP A 35 -3.19 0.87 13.84
N VAL A 36 -2.87 1.42 12.68
CA VAL A 36 -3.75 1.47 11.51
C VAL A 36 -3.36 0.39 10.51
N PHE A 37 -4.37 -0.32 10.00
CA PHE A 37 -4.22 -1.34 8.97
C PHE A 37 -4.93 -0.90 7.70
N ILE A 38 -4.18 -0.71 6.61
CA ILE A 38 -4.73 -0.41 5.30
C ILE A 38 -4.78 -1.71 4.50
N ILE A 39 -5.95 -2.13 4.06
CA ILE A 39 -6.12 -3.36 3.28
C ILE A 39 -6.36 -2.97 1.82
N GLN A 40 -5.32 -3.07 0.99
CA GLN A 40 -5.40 -2.71 -0.43
C GLN A 40 -4.47 -3.59 -1.26
N SER A 41 -5.03 -4.31 -2.24
CA SER A 41 -4.24 -5.07 -3.22
C SER A 41 -3.76 -4.15 -4.35
N ILE A 42 -2.56 -4.40 -4.87
CA ILE A 42 -2.04 -3.70 -6.06
C ILE A 42 -2.39 -4.52 -7.32
N CYS A 43 -3.69 -4.70 -7.57
CA CYS A 43 -4.24 -5.41 -8.72
C CYS A 43 -4.77 -4.43 -9.78
N SER A 44 -5.25 -4.92 -10.92
CA SER A 44 -5.83 -4.07 -11.98
C SER A 44 -7.00 -3.23 -11.42
N PRO A 45 -7.02 -1.89 -11.60
CA PRO A 45 -6.00 -1.04 -12.22
C PRO A 45 -4.78 -0.78 -11.29
N SER A 46 -3.61 -1.33 -11.67
CA SER A 46 -2.47 -1.48 -10.74
C SER A 46 -1.90 -0.16 -10.23
N ASN A 47 -1.73 0.82 -11.11
CA ASN A 47 -1.15 2.12 -10.75
C ASN A 47 -2.09 2.92 -9.85
N ASP A 48 -3.38 2.91 -10.15
CA ASP A 48 -4.36 3.65 -9.37
C ASP A 48 -4.47 3.09 -7.95
N ASN A 49 -4.57 1.76 -7.82
CA ASN A 49 -4.64 1.10 -6.52
C ASN A 49 -3.35 1.31 -5.70
N LEU A 50 -2.19 1.35 -6.37
CA LEU A 50 -0.92 1.70 -5.74
C LEU A 50 -0.95 3.15 -5.23
N MET A 51 -1.36 4.09 -6.08
CA MET A 51 -1.42 5.51 -5.73
C MET A 51 -2.42 5.78 -4.61
N GLU A 52 -3.59 5.13 -4.61
CA GLU A 52 -4.57 5.19 -3.53
C GLU A 52 -3.95 4.74 -2.20
N LEU A 53 -3.21 3.62 -2.21
CA LEU A 53 -2.50 3.14 -1.02
C LEU A 53 -1.45 4.16 -0.54
N LEU A 54 -0.60 4.68 -1.44
CA LEU A 54 0.45 5.64 -1.08
C LEU A 54 -0.14 6.93 -0.50
N ILE A 55 -1.17 7.49 -1.13
CA ILE A 55 -1.83 8.72 -0.68
C ILE A 55 -2.54 8.48 0.67
N MET A 56 -3.17 7.32 0.88
CA MET A 56 -3.76 6.96 2.18
C MET A 56 -2.71 6.89 3.29
N VAL A 57 -1.54 6.28 3.02
CA VAL A 57 -0.44 6.22 4.00
C VAL A 57 0.07 7.62 4.34
N ASP A 58 0.26 8.48 3.34
CA ASP A 58 0.70 9.87 3.57
C ASP A 58 -0.32 10.64 4.44
N ALA A 59 -1.62 10.51 4.14
CA ALA A 59 -2.68 11.12 4.93
C ALA A 59 -2.66 10.66 6.40
N LEU A 60 -2.56 9.35 6.64
CA LEU A 60 -2.50 8.76 7.99
C LEU A 60 -1.23 9.18 8.75
N ARG A 61 -0.08 9.22 8.06
CA ARG A 61 1.19 9.67 8.66
C ARG A 61 1.11 11.13 9.09
N ARG A 62 0.56 12.00 8.24
CA ARG A 62 0.33 13.42 8.58
C ARG A 62 -0.72 13.60 9.67
N ALA A 63 -1.71 12.72 9.73
CA ALA A 63 -2.67 12.64 10.83
C ALA A 63 -2.08 12.06 12.14
N SER A 64 -0.76 11.79 12.17
CA SER A 64 -0.03 11.30 13.35
C SER A 64 -0.45 9.89 13.80
N ALA A 65 -0.79 9.00 12.85
CA ALA A 65 -0.96 7.58 13.14
C ALA A 65 0.31 7.02 13.82
N GLY A 66 0.14 6.20 14.86
CA GLY A 66 1.27 5.67 15.64
C GLY A 66 2.04 4.61 14.84
N ARG A 67 1.31 3.72 14.17
CA ARG A 67 1.89 2.69 13.29
C ARG A 67 0.97 2.43 12.11
N ILE A 68 1.55 2.29 10.93
CA ILE A 68 0.83 2.01 9.67
C ILE A 68 1.29 0.67 9.12
N THR A 69 0.39 -0.30 9.09
CA THR A 69 0.61 -1.61 8.46
C THR A 69 -0.16 -1.69 7.14
N ALA A 70 0.55 -1.86 6.03
CA ALA A 70 -0.06 -2.09 4.72
C ALA A 70 -0.30 -3.59 4.50
N VAL A 71 -1.56 -3.99 4.49
CA VAL A 71 -1.99 -5.34 4.13
C VAL A 71 -2.27 -5.34 2.63
N ILE A 72 -1.37 -5.96 1.86
CA ILE A 72 -1.38 -6.03 0.40
C ILE A 72 -1.58 -7.49 -0.02
N PRO A 73 -2.81 -8.04 -0.06
CA PRO A 73 -3.04 -9.45 -0.35
C PRO A 73 -2.43 -9.90 -1.68
N TYR A 74 -2.52 -9.06 -2.72
CA TYR A 74 -1.83 -9.28 -3.99
C TYR A 74 -0.82 -8.16 -4.24
N PHE A 75 0.46 -8.50 -4.21
CA PHE A 75 1.56 -7.57 -4.48
C PHE A 75 1.82 -7.45 -5.99
N GLY A 76 1.25 -6.42 -6.61
CA GLY A 76 1.51 -6.04 -8.00
C GLY A 76 2.99 -5.76 -8.26
N TYR A 77 3.39 -5.81 -9.54
CA TYR A 77 4.80 -5.66 -9.97
C TYR A 77 5.79 -6.71 -9.45
N ALA A 78 5.34 -7.71 -8.67
CA ALA A 78 6.19 -8.77 -8.11
C ALA A 78 6.99 -9.57 -9.15
N ARG A 79 6.55 -9.64 -10.41
CA ARG A 79 7.24 -10.37 -11.48
C ARG A 79 8.47 -9.65 -12.05
N GLN A 80 8.64 -8.36 -11.73
CA GLN A 80 9.76 -7.54 -12.17
C GLN A 80 10.74 -7.33 -11.00
N ASP A 81 11.27 -8.43 -10.48
CA ASP A 81 12.10 -8.51 -9.27
C ASP A 81 13.61 -8.63 -9.56
N ARG A 82 14.02 -8.83 -10.82
CA ARG A 82 15.44 -8.97 -11.18
C ARG A 82 15.75 -8.46 -12.58
N LYS A 83 17.02 -8.13 -12.82
CA LYS A 83 17.56 -7.93 -14.16
C LYS A 83 18.04 -9.26 -14.71
N ILE A 84 17.59 -9.62 -15.92
CA ILE A 84 18.05 -10.82 -16.61
C ILE A 84 19.06 -10.40 -17.70
N TYR A 85 20.22 -11.07 -17.79
CA TYR A 85 21.22 -10.92 -18.86
C TYR A 85 21.60 -9.46 -19.22
N SER A 86 22.07 -8.66 -18.24
CA SER A 86 22.50 -7.26 -18.41
C SER A 86 21.50 -6.35 -19.15
N SER A 87 20.22 -6.74 -19.20
CA SER A 87 19.18 -5.96 -19.85
C SER A 87 18.91 -4.66 -19.10
N ARG A 88 18.60 -3.59 -19.85
CA ARG A 88 18.26 -2.26 -19.32
C ARG A 88 16.79 -2.23 -18.87
N VAL A 89 16.44 -3.09 -17.93
CA VAL A 89 15.08 -3.22 -17.38
C VAL A 89 14.99 -2.69 -15.95
N PRO A 90 13.84 -2.16 -15.52
CA PRO A 90 13.63 -1.77 -14.13
C PRO A 90 13.47 -3.00 -13.23
N ILE A 91 13.81 -2.83 -11.95
CA ILE A 91 13.40 -3.75 -10.88
C ILE A 91 12.21 -3.10 -10.18
N THR A 92 11.05 -3.19 -10.80
CA THR A 92 9.86 -2.43 -10.38
C THR A 92 9.36 -2.88 -9.01
N ALA A 93 9.51 -4.16 -8.64
CA ALA A 93 9.15 -4.61 -7.29
C ALA A 93 9.96 -3.88 -6.20
N LYS A 94 11.26 -3.61 -6.45
CA LYS A 94 12.10 -2.80 -5.54
C LYS A 94 11.71 -1.32 -5.55
N LEU A 95 11.30 -0.78 -6.70
CA LEU A 95 10.78 0.59 -6.78
C LEU A 95 9.52 0.76 -5.93
N ILE A 96 8.56 -0.16 -6.05
CA ILE A 96 7.34 -0.17 -5.22
C ILE A 96 7.69 -0.30 -3.75
N ALA A 97 8.64 -1.16 -3.40
CA ALA A 97 9.11 -1.29 -2.02
C ALA A 97 9.64 0.03 -1.48
N ASN A 98 10.49 0.71 -2.23
CA ASN A 98 11.02 2.03 -1.85
C ASN A 98 9.90 3.08 -1.67
N PHE A 99 8.88 3.09 -2.53
CA PHE A 99 7.75 4.02 -2.38
C PHE A 99 7.00 3.78 -1.07
N LEU A 100 6.68 2.53 -0.74
CA LEU A 100 5.99 2.16 0.50
C LEU A 100 6.82 2.53 1.74
N THR A 101 8.12 2.22 1.73
CA THR A 101 9.03 2.57 2.82
C THR A 101 9.14 4.10 2.98
N ASN A 102 9.30 4.83 1.89
CA ASN A 102 9.50 6.29 1.93
C ASN A 102 8.24 7.04 2.40
N VAL A 103 7.05 6.63 1.95
CA VAL A 103 5.79 7.28 2.37
C VAL A 103 5.50 7.03 3.85
N GLY A 104 6.05 5.96 4.44
CA GLY A 104 6.05 5.72 5.88
C GLY A 104 5.26 4.49 6.31
N VAL A 105 5.17 3.47 5.46
CA VAL A 105 4.67 2.16 5.87
C VAL A 105 5.66 1.51 6.84
N ASN A 106 5.19 1.09 8.02
CA ASN A 106 6.04 0.44 9.03
C ASN A 106 6.13 -1.07 8.85
N ARG A 107 5.08 -1.70 8.32
CA ARG A 107 5.01 -3.14 8.11
C ARG A 107 4.16 -3.46 6.89
N ILE A 108 4.53 -4.53 6.19
CA ILE A 108 3.74 -5.07 5.08
C ILE A 108 3.32 -6.50 5.40
N LEU A 109 2.07 -6.82 5.08
CA LEU A 109 1.53 -8.17 5.09
C LEU A 109 1.02 -8.51 3.70
N THR A 110 1.51 -9.59 3.10
CA THR A 110 1.11 -10.03 1.75
C THR A 110 0.94 -11.54 1.71
N VAL A 111 0.34 -12.06 0.64
CA VAL A 111 0.08 -13.50 0.45
C VAL A 111 0.78 -13.95 -0.82
N ASP A 112 1.52 -15.05 -0.73
CA ASP A 112 2.16 -15.74 -1.85
C ASP A 112 2.89 -14.81 -2.85
N LEU A 113 3.99 -14.20 -2.39
CA LEU A 113 4.86 -13.43 -3.27
C LEU A 113 5.35 -14.28 -4.44
N HIS A 114 5.48 -13.67 -5.62
CA HIS A 114 6.05 -14.33 -6.79
C HIS A 114 7.46 -14.91 -6.53
N SER A 115 8.19 -14.25 -5.64
CA SER A 115 9.60 -14.49 -5.31
C SER A 115 9.82 -14.06 -3.86
N GLU A 116 10.28 -14.96 -3.01
CA GLU A 116 10.49 -14.67 -1.57
C GLU A 116 11.59 -13.63 -1.35
N GLN A 117 12.51 -13.48 -2.31
CA GLN A 117 13.57 -12.47 -2.31
C GLN A 117 13.03 -11.04 -2.23
N ILE A 118 11.78 -10.80 -2.63
CA ILE A 118 11.11 -9.49 -2.51
C ILE A 118 11.02 -9.05 -1.04
N GLN A 119 11.03 -9.98 -0.07
CA GLN A 119 11.08 -9.61 1.35
C GLN A 119 12.34 -8.80 1.68
N GLY A 120 13.48 -9.09 1.04
CA GLY A 120 14.72 -8.35 1.20
C GLY A 120 14.76 -7.00 0.48
N PHE A 121 13.68 -6.61 -0.21
CA PHE A 121 13.56 -5.27 -0.81
C PHE A 121 13.09 -4.21 0.18
N PHE A 122 12.55 -4.60 1.33
CA PHE A 122 12.02 -3.71 2.35
C PHE A 122 13.02 -3.41 3.46
#